data_AF-A0A3C1P2G0-F1
#
_entry.id   AF-A0A3C1P2G0-F1
#
_cell.length_a   1.000
_cell.length_b   1.000
_cell.length_c   1.000
_cell.angle_alpha   90.00
_cell.angle_beta   90.00
_cell.angle_gamma   90.00
#
_symmetry.space_group_name_H-M   'P 1'
#
loop_
_entity.id
_entity.type
_entity.pdbx_description
1 polymer ?
#
loop_
_entity_poly.entity_id
_entity_poly.type
_entity_poly.pdbx_seq_one_letter_code
_entity_poly.pdbx_strand_id
1 'polypeptide(L)'
;MARLHAASDQHHQLLPRPAPGPGRELRVSLFDDHLDTFEGAQREALARTVAAARRALPGAVEVIAWGMPTLRAGDESGPNLLSVTGFTRHNSLFPHSGSVAQELGDALEGYPITKGTIHFDRDRAFPAALLKRILQVRLTEINASYPKADGEFREYYDNGFAKAIGRMKGGAMTGSWRWFRRDGSLMRAGRFGTGKALGVQTGEWTTYDRSGSAHRVTDFGKGR
;
A
#
# COMPACT_ATOMS: atom_id res chain seq x y z
N MET A 1 46.29 24.39 -15.75
CA MET A 1 45.97 23.18 -16.55
C MET A 1 45.13 22.23 -15.69
N ALA A 2 43.81 22.38 -15.73
CA ALA A 2 42.88 21.57 -14.95
C ALA A 2 42.66 20.21 -15.64
N ARG A 3 42.83 19.11 -14.88
CA ARG A 3 42.59 17.74 -15.34
C ARG A 3 41.09 17.42 -15.33
N LEU A 4 40.63 16.81 -16.42
CA LEU A 4 39.29 16.28 -16.63
C LEU A 4 39.08 14.94 -15.90
N HIS A 5 37.87 14.80 -15.32
CA HIS A 5 36.96 13.63 -15.29
C HIS A 5 37.49 12.20 -15.42
N ALA A 6 37.09 11.34 -14.47
CA ALA A 6 36.13 10.25 -14.73
C ALA A 6 35.70 9.58 -13.40
N ALA A 7 34.46 9.80 -12.97
CA ALA A 7 33.80 8.95 -11.98
C ALA A 7 32.96 7.92 -12.74
N SER A 8 33.27 6.64 -12.50
CA SER A 8 32.63 5.50 -13.15
C SER A 8 31.25 5.26 -12.52
N ASP A 9 30.19 5.53 -13.27
CA ASP A 9 28.81 5.25 -12.88
C ASP A 9 28.53 3.75 -13.06
N GLN A 10 28.42 3.03 -11.95
CA GLN A 10 28.06 1.61 -11.97
C GLN A 10 26.56 1.47 -12.29
N HIS A 11 26.26 0.89 -13.44
CA HIS A 11 24.93 0.46 -13.84
C HIS A 11 24.39 -0.61 -12.89
N HIS A 12 23.59 -0.23 -11.89
CA HIS A 12 22.80 -1.18 -11.13
C HIS A 12 21.56 -1.56 -11.96
N GLN A 13 21.67 -2.62 -12.77
CA GLN A 13 20.54 -3.27 -13.41
C GLN A 13 19.59 -3.80 -12.33
N LEU A 14 18.45 -3.12 -12.16
CA LEU A 14 17.32 -3.63 -11.39
C LEU A 14 16.67 -4.77 -12.19
N LEU A 15 17.16 -6.00 -11.98
CA LEU A 15 16.44 -7.19 -12.43
C LEU A 15 15.07 -7.25 -11.73
N PRO A 16 14.00 -7.67 -12.42
CA PRO A 16 12.72 -7.94 -11.77
C PRO A 16 12.92 -9.03 -10.72
N ARG A 17 12.43 -8.80 -9.50
CA ARG A 17 12.37 -9.83 -8.45
C ARG A 17 11.61 -11.04 -9.00
N PRO A 18 12.12 -12.28 -8.83
CA PRO A 18 11.39 -13.47 -9.25
C PRO A 18 10.03 -13.53 -8.53
N ALA A 19 9.02 -14.06 -9.24
CA ALA A 19 7.72 -14.38 -8.65
C ALA A 19 7.90 -15.23 -7.38
N PRO A 20 7.06 -15.07 -6.34
CA PRO A 20 7.16 -15.88 -5.14
C PRO A 20 7.02 -17.36 -5.50
N GLY A 21 8.07 -18.14 -5.27
CA GLY A 21 8.03 -19.60 -5.43
C GLY A 21 7.05 -20.25 -4.44
N PRO A 22 6.66 -21.51 -4.67
CA PRO A 22 5.77 -22.24 -3.77
C PRO A 22 6.55 -22.62 -2.51
N GLY A 23 6.54 -21.73 -1.52
CA GLY A 23 7.30 -21.90 -0.29
C GLY A 23 7.25 -20.63 0.56
N ARG A 24 6.04 -20.19 0.92
CA ARG A 24 5.89 -19.18 1.96
C ARG A 24 6.18 -19.87 3.29
N GLU A 25 7.46 -19.89 3.65
CA GLU A 25 7.91 -20.16 5.02
C GLU A 25 7.01 -19.37 5.98
N LEU A 26 6.45 -20.03 6.98
CA LEU A 26 5.54 -19.46 7.97
C LEU A 26 6.29 -18.38 8.76
N ARG A 27 6.43 -17.18 8.19
CA ARG A 27 6.70 -15.99 8.98
C ARG A 27 5.49 -15.84 9.88
N VAL A 28 5.71 -16.05 11.18
CA VAL A 28 4.79 -15.54 12.20
C VAL A 28 4.49 -14.09 11.80
N SER A 29 3.21 -13.76 11.61
CA SER A 29 2.90 -12.42 11.11
C SER A 29 3.38 -11.40 12.12
N LEU A 30 3.93 -10.28 11.64
CA LEU A 30 4.30 -9.13 12.48
C LEU A 30 3.16 -8.70 13.42
N PHE A 31 1.91 -8.89 12.99
CA PHE A 31 0.76 -8.61 13.83
C PHE A 31 0.56 -9.69 14.89
N ASP A 32 0.81 -10.95 14.57
CA ASP A 32 0.60 -12.06 15.50
C ASP A 32 1.58 -11.94 16.69
N ASP A 33 2.86 -11.62 16.44
CA ASP A 33 3.85 -11.30 17.50
C ASP A 33 3.37 -10.17 18.41
N HIS A 34 2.78 -9.12 17.83
CA HIS A 34 2.23 -8.00 18.60
C HIS A 34 0.99 -8.40 19.40
N LEU A 35 0.10 -9.20 18.80
CA LEU A 35 -1.12 -9.69 19.45
C LEU A 35 -0.80 -10.62 20.63
N ASP A 36 0.32 -11.34 20.59
CA ASP A 36 0.79 -12.21 21.68
C ASP A 36 1.27 -11.43 22.91
N THR A 37 1.42 -10.11 22.83
CA THR A 37 1.64 -9.24 24.00
C THR A 37 0.37 -8.98 24.82
N PHE A 38 -0.80 -9.36 24.30
CA PHE A 38 -2.09 -9.26 24.99
C PHE A 38 -2.56 -10.63 25.48
N GLU A 39 -3.46 -10.64 26.46
CA GLU A 39 -4.00 -11.88 27.04
C GLU A 39 -5.53 -11.92 27.03
N GLY A 40 -6.07 -13.13 27.17
CA GLY A 40 -7.49 -13.40 27.35
C GLY A 40 -8.40 -12.75 26.30
N ALA A 41 -9.53 -12.23 26.77
CA ALA A 41 -10.56 -11.65 25.90
C ALA A 41 -10.08 -10.46 25.06
N GLN A 42 -9.06 -9.72 25.53
CA GLN A 42 -8.52 -8.59 24.77
C GLN A 42 -7.72 -9.04 23.55
N ARG A 43 -6.85 -10.03 23.72
CA ARG A 43 -6.14 -10.65 22.59
C ARG A 43 -7.12 -11.18 21.56
N GLU A 44 -8.19 -11.85 21.99
CA GLU A 44 -9.20 -12.36 21.08
C GLU A 44 -9.95 -11.27 20.32
N ALA A 45 -10.35 -10.18 21.00
CA ALA A 45 -11.01 -9.04 20.38
C ALA A 45 -10.15 -8.39 19.30
N LEU A 46 -8.87 -8.16 19.60
CA LEU A 46 -7.89 -7.61 18.66
C LEU A 46 -7.64 -8.57 17.48
N ALA A 47 -7.44 -9.86 17.75
CA ALA A 47 -7.20 -10.87 16.72
C ALA A 47 -8.39 -10.99 15.75
N ARG A 48 -9.63 -10.99 16.27
CA ARG A 48 -10.85 -11.00 15.43
C ARG A 48 -10.97 -9.73 14.58
N THR A 49 -10.61 -8.58 15.14
CA THR A 49 -10.61 -7.29 14.44
C THR A 49 -9.58 -7.26 13.32
N VAL A 50 -8.33 -7.68 13.60
CA VAL A 50 -7.26 -7.83 12.61
C VAL A 50 -7.67 -8.79 11.49
N ALA A 51 -8.23 -9.96 11.84
CA ALA A 51 -8.68 -10.93 10.85
C ALA A 51 -9.79 -10.36 9.95
N ALA A 52 -10.68 -9.53 10.49
CA ALA A 52 -11.68 -8.83 9.70
C ALA A 52 -11.06 -7.77 8.76
N ALA A 53 -10.04 -7.03 9.22
CA ALA A 53 -9.31 -6.07 8.39
C ALA A 53 -8.58 -6.76 7.21
N ARG A 54 -7.89 -7.87 7.49
CA ARG A 54 -7.21 -8.72 6.47
C ARG A 54 -8.17 -9.19 5.38
N ARG A 55 -9.37 -9.64 5.77
CA ARG A 55 -10.42 -10.07 4.82
C ARG A 55 -11.00 -8.91 4.01
N ALA A 56 -11.11 -7.73 4.62
CA ALA A 56 -11.70 -6.56 3.98
C ALA A 56 -10.78 -5.99 2.87
N LEU A 57 -9.47 -6.00 3.07
CA LEU A 57 -8.47 -5.53 2.10
C LEU A 57 -7.34 -6.56 1.92
N PRO A 58 -7.56 -7.64 1.15
CA PRO A 58 -6.55 -8.68 0.96
C PRO A 58 -5.28 -8.20 0.23
N GLY A 59 -5.33 -7.05 -0.45
CA GLY A 59 -4.17 -6.43 -1.09
C GLY A 59 -3.39 -5.47 -0.20
N ALA A 60 -3.80 -5.29 1.06
CA ALA A 60 -3.01 -4.52 2.01
C ALA A 60 -1.83 -5.36 2.53
N VAL A 61 -0.73 -4.69 2.84
CA VAL A 61 0.45 -5.30 3.48
C VAL A 61 0.51 -4.96 4.95
N GLU A 62 1.02 -5.89 5.76
CA GLU A 62 1.19 -5.74 7.20
C GLU A 62 2.58 -5.22 7.54
N VAL A 63 2.65 -4.13 8.29
CA VAL A 63 3.90 -3.55 8.81
C VAL A 63 3.74 -3.17 10.28
N ILE A 64 4.86 -3.02 11.01
CA ILE A 64 4.87 -2.31 12.29
C ILE A 64 5.27 -0.86 12.03
N ALA A 65 4.35 0.07 12.28
CA ALA A 65 4.60 1.51 12.16
C ALA A 65 4.34 2.15 13.53
N TRP A 66 5.33 2.91 14.04
CA TRP A 66 5.30 3.49 15.40
C TRP A 66 4.96 2.47 16.49
N GLY A 67 5.48 1.25 16.37
CA GLY A 67 5.22 0.16 17.32
C GLY A 67 3.82 -0.44 17.26
N MET A 68 3.02 -0.14 16.22
CA MET A 68 1.66 -0.64 16.07
C MET A 68 1.49 -1.48 14.79
N PRO A 69 0.73 -2.59 14.85
CA PRO A 69 0.23 -3.31 13.69
C PRO A 69 -0.51 -2.36 12.74
N THR A 70 0.01 -2.20 11.53
CA THR A 70 -0.47 -1.23 10.55
C THR A 70 -0.62 -1.86 9.17
N LEU A 71 -1.81 -1.72 8.58
CA LEU A 71 -2.07 -2.07 7.19
C LEU A 71 -1.68 -0.91 6.26
N ARG A 72 -0.97 -1.21 5.18
CA ARG A 72 -0.62 -0.26 4.11
C ARG A 72 -1.17 -0.70 2.76
N ALA A 73 -1.53 0.26 1.91
CA ALA A 73 -2.07 -0.03 0.58
C ALA A 73 -0.96 -0.46 -0.39
N GLY A 74 -1.18 -1.54 -1.15
CA GLY A 74 -0.29 -2.04 -2.20
C GLY A 74 1.01 -2.68 -1.72
N ASP A 75 1.96 -1.88 -1.25
CA ASP A 75 3.29 -2.35 -0.83
C ASP A 75 3.77 -1.65 0.46
N GLU A 76 4.91 -2.08 1.01
CA GLU A 76 5.45 -1.57 2.29
C GLU A 76 5.76 -0.06 2.25
N SER A 77 5.94 0.50 1.05
CA SER A 77 6.15 1.94 0.86
C SER A 77 4.84 2.72 0.65
N GLY A 78 3.70 2.03 0.60
CA GLY A 78 2.39 2.61 0.47
C GLY A 78 1.93 3.39 1.70
N PRO A 79 0.85 4.17 1.56
CA PRO A 79 0.23 4.93 2.64
C PRO A 79 -0.46 4.00 3.64
N ASN A 80 -0.50 4.43 4.90
CA ASN A 80 -1.19 3.71 5.96
C ASN A 80 -2.72 3.79 5.78
N LEU A 81 -3.36 2.64 5.89
CA LEU A 81 -4.81 2.45 5.86
C LEU A 81 -5.39 2.41 7.28
N LEU A 82 -4.78 1.62 8.16
CA LEU A 82 -5.33 1.39 9.48
C LEU A 82 -4.25 0.81 10.41
N SER A 83 -4.09 1.36 11.61
CA SER A 83 -3.45 0.63 12.71
C SER A 83 -4.47 0.11 13.69
N VAL A 84 -4.15 -1.02 14.33
CA VAL A 84 -4.98 -1.64 15.38
C VAL A 84 -4.08 -2.03 16.55
N THR A 85 -4.41 -1.59 17.76
CA THR A 85 -3.70 -2.02 18.98
C THR A 85 -4.59 -1.91 20.22
N GLY A 86 -4.17 -2.53 21.32
CA GLY A 86 -4.85 -2.48 22.61
C GLY A 86 -4.20 -1.52 23.61
N PHE A 87 -5.00 -1.06 24.57
CA PHE A 87 -4.61 -0.27 25.73
C PHE A 87 -5.26 -0.84 27.00
N THR A 88 -4.89 -0.32 28.18
CA THR A 88 -5.36 -0.81 29.49
C THR A 88 -6.89 -0.85 29.62
N ARG A 89 -7.59 0.13 29.04
CA ARG A 89 -9.05 0.29 29.21
C ARG A 89 -9.88 0.06 27.94
N HIS A 90 -9.25 0.01 26.78
CA HIS A 90 -9.93 -0.05 25.49
C HIS A 90 -8.96 -0.58 24.42
N ASN A 91 -9.49 -0.86 23.24
CA ASN A 91 -8.70 -1.05 22.04
C ASN A 91 -8.92 0.14 21.09
N SER A 92 -8.02 0.34 20.13
CA SER A 92 -8.10 1.48 19.22
C SER A 92 -7.86 1.09 17.77
N LEU A 93 -8.62 1.75 16.90
CA LEU A 93 -8.41 1.83 15.46
C LEU A 93 -7.87 3.21 15.11
N PHE A 94 -6.82 3.24 14.29
CA PHE A 94 -6.20 4.47 13.78
C PHE A 94 -6.32 4.50 12.25
N PRO A 95 -7.33 5.19 11.68
CA PRO A 95 -7.51 5.27 10.23
C PRO A 95 -6.44 6.10 9.48
N HIS A 96 -5.48 6.70 10.19
CA HIS A 96 -4.45 7.60 9.63
C HIS A 96 -5.01 8.76 8.81
N SER A 97 -6.20 9.23 9.19
CA SER A 97 -6.93 10.30 8.53
C SER A 97 -7.64 11.19 9.54
N GLY A 98 -7.67 12.49 9.27
CA GLY A 98 -8.47 13.44 10.03
C GLY A 98 -9.95 13.49 9.62
N SER A 99 -10.31 12.92 8.46
CA SER A 99 -11.64 13.06 7.84
C SER A 99 -12.48 11.78 7.93
N VAL A 100 -11.86 10.59 7.93
CA VAL A 100 -12.58 9.29 7.88
C VAL A 100 -13.65 9.16 8.96
N ALA A 101 -13.32 9.52 10.21
CA ALA A 101 -14.27 9.45 11.31
C ALA A 101 -15.44 10.44 11.14
N GLN A 102 -15.18 11.62 10.57
CA GLN A 102 -16.19 12.64 10.31
C GLN A 102 -17.14 12.20 9.19
N GLU A 103 -16.60 11.60 8.13
CA GLU A 103 -17.38 11.11 6.99
C GLU A 103 -18.33 9.97 7.38
N LEU A 104 -17.91 9.12 8.34
CA LEU A 104 -18.75 8.01 8.81
C LEU A 104 -19.86 8.47 9.77
N GLY A 105 -19.71 9.63 10.41
CA GLY A 105 -20.75 10.27 11.23
C GLY A 105 -21.46 9.30 12.17
N ASP A 106 -22.79 9.26 12.06
CA ASP A 106 -23.69 8.45 12.88
C ASP A 106 -23.39 6.95 12.85
N ALA A 107 -22.71 6.44 11.81
CA ALA A 107 -22.29 5.04 11.78
C ALA A 107 -21.26 4.68 12.87
N LEU A 108 -20.61 5.69 13.48
CA LEU A 108 -19.70 5.55 14.62
C LEU A 108 -20.34 5.98 15.94
N GLU A 109 -21.66 6.18 16.01
CA GLU A 109 -22.36 6.48 17.25
C GLU A 109 -22.06 5.41 18.32
N GLY A 110 -21.78 5.87 19.55
CA GLY A 110 -21.40 4.99 20.67
C GLY A 110 -19.91 4.65 20.75
N TYR A 111 -19.10 4.99 19.74
CA TYR A 111 -17.65 4.85 19.82
C TYR A 111 -16.99 6.18 20.22
N PRO A 112 -16.19 6.23 21.32
CA PRO A 112 -15.40 7.40 21.63
C PRO A 112 -14.37 7.68 20.54
N ILE A 113 -14.29 8.94 20.08
CA ILE A 113 -13.36 9.35 19.02
C ILE A 113 -12.44 10.46 19.54
N THR A 114 -11.13 10.29 19.39
CA THR A 114 -10.12 11.30 19.76
C THR A 114 -9.19 11.58 18.59
N LYS A 115 -9.25 12.80 18.04
CA LYS A 115 -8.45 13.22 16.87
C LYS A 115 -8.49 12.21 15.70
N GLY A 116 -9.66 11.64 15.43
CA GLY A 116 -9.86 10.63 14.39
C GLY A 116 -9.55 9.18 14.80
N THR A 117 -9.01 8.95 15.99
CA THR A 117 -8.83 7.61 16.58
C THR A 117 -10.15 7.10 17.11
N ILE A 118 -10.53 5.87 16.78
CA ILE A 118 -11.80 5.26 17.20
C ILE A 118 -11.49 4.24 18.29
N HIS A 119 -12.02 4.45 19.48
CA HIS A 119 -11.86 3.52 20.61
C HIS A 119 -13.00 2.50 20.60
N PHE A 120 -12.71 1.26 20.95
CA PHE A 120 -13.71 0.20 21.10
C PHE A 120 -13.41 -0.69 22.31
N ASP A 121 -14.39 -1.50 22.71
CA ASP A 121 -14.33 -2.28 23.94
C ASP A 121 -13.11 -3.18 23.99
N ARG A 122 -12.63 -3.42 25.23
CA ARG A 122 -11.43 -4.20 25.46
C ARG A 122 -11.61 -5.67 25.08
N ASP A 123 -12.81 -6.22 25.29
CA ASP A 123 -13.16 -7.64 25.14
C ASP A 123 -14.06 -7.93 23.93
N ARG A 124 -14.51 -6.91 23.20
CA ARG A 124 -15.35 -7.04 22.01
C ARG A 124 -14.60 -6.66 20.76
N ALA A 125 -14.68 -7.50 19.73
CA ALA A 125 -14.10 -7.17 18.44
C ALA A 125 -14.86 -6.02 17.75
N PHE A 126 -14.16 -5.21 16.97
CA PHE A 126 -14.80 -4.15 16.20
C PHE A 126 -15.73 -4.74 15.12
N PRO A 127 -16.94 -4.18 14.87
CA PRO A 127 -17.86 -4.73 13.89
C PRO A 127 -17.26 -4.78 12.48
N ALA A 128 -17.21 -5.98 11.90
CA ALA A 128 -16.52 -6.22 10.63
C ALA A 128 -17.08 -5.37 9.47
N ALA A 129 -18.40 -5.14 9.44
CA ALA A 129 -19.03 -4.32 8.41
C ALA A 129 -18.60 -2.85 8.51
N LEU A 130 -18.52 -2.30 9.72
CA LEU A 130 -18.08 -0.93 9.98
C LEU A 130 -16.58 -0.77 9.72
N LEU A 131 -15.77 -1.76 10.11
CA LEU A 131 -14.34 -1.83 9.79
C LEU A 131 -14.09 -1.78 8.28
N LYS A 132 -14.87 -2.55 7.51
CA LYS A 132 -14.78 -2.54 6.05
C LYS A 132 -15.10 -1.14 5.48
N ARG A 133 -16.12 -0.47 6.01
CA ARG A 133 -16.47 0.90 5.59
C ARG A 133 -15.34 1.90 5.90
N ILE A 134 -14.75 1.85 7.11
CA ILE A 134 -13.58 2.66 7.49
C ILE A 134 -12.45 2.49 6.47
N LEU A 135 -12.10 1.24 6.15
CA LEU A 135 -11.04 0.92 5.20
C LEU A 135 -11.35 1.41 3.78
N GLN A 136 -12.60 1.30 3.33
CA GLN A 136 -13.04 1.76 2.01
C GLN A 136 -13.01 3.28 1.88
N VAL A 137 -13.49 4.01 2.90
CA VAL A 137 -13.42 5.48 2.95
C VAL A 137 -11.96 5.92 2.91
N ARG A 138 -11.11 5.32 3.76
CA ARG A 138 -9.69 5.64 3.80
C ARG A 138 -8.98 5.36 2.47
N LEU A 139 -9.27 4.24 1.82
CA LEU A 139 -8.69 3.91 0.52
C LEU A 139 -9.12 4.88 -0.58
N THR A 140 -10.38 5.33 -0.55
CA THR A 140 -10.92 6.34 -1.45
C THR A 140 -10.20 7.68 -1.26
N GLU A 141 -10.05 8.13 -0.01
CA GLU A 141 -9.29 9.34 0.34
C GLU A 141 -7.83 9.24 -0.15
N ILE A 142 -7.18 8.10 0.06
CA ILE A 142 -5.82 7.85 -0.42
C ILE A 142 -5.74 8.00 -1.94
N ASN A 143 -6.63 7.34 -2.68
CA ASN A 143 -6.67 7.44 -4.15
C ASN A 143 -6.90 8.88 -4.62
N ALA A 144 -7.82 9.60 -3.98
CA ALA A 144 -8.09 11.02 -4.28
C ALA A 144 -6.89 11.93 -3.97
N SER A 145 -5.97 11.48 -3.11
CA SER A 145 -4.77 12.25 -2.76
C SER A 145 -3.64 12.15 -3.80
N TYR A 146 -3.80 11.32 -4.84
CA TYR A 146 -2.83 11.14 -5.91
C TYR A 146 -3.37 11.66 -7.26
N PRO A 147 -2.50 12.10 -8.19
CA PRO A 147 -1.04 12.23 -8.04
C PRO A 147 -0.63 13.28 -7.01
N LYS A 148 0.54 13.09 -6.39
CA LYS A 148 1.24 14.20 -5.73
C LYS A 148 1.80 15.12 -6.81
N ALA A 149 1.68 16.43 -6.62
CA ALA A 149 2.18 17.43 -7.57
C ALA A 149 3.66 17.17 -7.90
N ASP A 150 3.97 17.03 -9.19
CA ASP A 150 5.31 16.71 -9.72
C ASP A 150 6.07 15.61 -8.96
N GLY A 151 5.33 14.59 -8.51
CA GLY A 151 5.88 13.58 -7.62
C GLY A 151 5.32 12.20 -7.87
N GLU A 152 5.10 11.49 -6.77
CA GLU A 152 4.64 10.12 -6.77
C GLU A 152 3.20 10.01 -7.31
N PHE A 153 2.97 8.98 -8.12
CA PHE A 153 1.64 8.53 -8.51
C PHE A 153 1.41 7.14 -7.94
N ARG A 154 0.27 6.96 -7.25
CA ARG A 154 -0.25 5.67 -6.86
C ARG A 154 -1.75 5.64 -7.05
N GLU A 155 -2.25 4.52 -7.54
CA GLU A 155 -3.68 4.22 -7.61
C GLU A 155 -3.87 2.78 -7.15
N TYR A 156 -4.92 2.55 -6.36
CA TYR A 156 -5.25 1.24 -5.79
C TYR A 156 -6.65 0.79 -6.21
N TYR A 157 -6.82 -0.52 -6.36
CA TYR A 157 -8.13 -1.14 -6.44
C TYR A 157 -8.82 -1.13 -5.08
N ASP A 158 -10.15 -1.27 -5.07
CA ASP A 158 -10.99 -1.33 -3.86
C ASP A 158 -10.64 -2.46 -2.87
N ASN A 159 -9.83 -3.44 -3.28
CA ASN A 159 -9.35 -4.55 -2.46
C ASN A 159 -7.95 -4.30 -1.87
N GLY A 160 -7.39 -3.11 -2.08
CA GLY A 160 -6.12 -2.67 -1.50
C GLY A 160 -4.88 -2.95 -2.35
N PHE A 161 -4.99 -3.75 -3.42
CA PHE A 161 -3.86 -3.96 -4.34
C PHE A 161 -3.56 -2.69 -5.14
N ALA A 162 -2.28 -2.45 -5.41
CA ALA A 162 -1.89 -1.42 -6.37
C ALA A 162 -2.52 -1.71 -7.73
N LYS A 163 -2.89 -0.66 -8.44
CA LYS A 163 -3.33 -0.66 -9.83
C LYS A 163 -2.28 -0.04 -10.73
N ALA A 164 -1.70 1.07 -10.29
CA ALA A 164 -0.60 1.73 -10.97
C ALA A 164 0.30 2.44 -9.96
N ILE A 165 1.61 2.37 -10.20
CA ILE A 165 2.64 3.09 -9.43
C ILE A 165 3.63 3.70 -10.41
N GLY A 166 3.94 4.97 -10.22
CA GLY A 166 4.90 5.70 -11.04
C GLY A 166 5.18 7.09 -10.52
N ARG A 167 5.65 7.97 -11.41
CA ARG A 167 5.88 9.38 -11.11
C ARG A 167 5.31 10.28 -12.19
N MET A 168 4.82 11.44 -11.78
CA MET A 168 4.33 12.50 -12.65
C MET A 168 5.27 13.70 -12.60
N LYS A 169 5.39 14.42 -13.71
CA LYS A 169 6.06 15.71 -13.80
C LYS A 169 5.39 16.55 -14.87
N GLY A 170 5.02 17.80 -14.57
CA GLY A 170 4.33 18.69 -15.50
C GLY A 170 3.04 18.09 -16.08
N GLY A 171 2.32 17.30 -15.29
CA GLY A 171 1.11 16.58 -15.76
C GLY A 171 1.36 15.35 -16.64
N ALA A 172 2.62 14.99 -16.91
CA ALA A 172 2.99 13.85 -17.74
C ALA A 172 3.67 12.73 -16.92
N MET A 173 3.51 11.49 -17.38
CA MET A 173 4.19 10.33 -16.80
C MET A 173 5.71 10.43 -17.02
N THR A 174 6.48 10.12 -15.99
CA THR A 174 7.94 10.17 -16.02
C THR A 174 8.57 9.01 -15.26
N GLY A 175 9.76 8.58 -15.68
CA GLY A 175 10.51 7.52 -15.00
C GLY A 175 9.82 6.15 -15.11
N SER A 176 10.09 5.28 -14.15
CA SER A 176 9.59 3.90 -14.16
C SER A 176 8.13 3.82 -13.75
N TRP A 177 7.36 3.02 -14.47
CA TRP A 177 5.95 2.77 -14.21
C TRP A 177 5.64 1.28 -14.16
N ARG A 178 4.71 0.93 -13.28
CA ARG A 178 4.18 -0.42 -13.11
C ARG A 178 2.67 -0.36 -13.02
N TRP A 179 2.01 -1.25 -13.74
CA TRP A 179 0.57 -1.49 -13.65
C TRP A 179 0.34 -2.93 -13.23
N PHE A 180 -0.67 -3.12 -12.42
CA PHE A 180 -0.99 -4.39 -11.79
C PHE A 180 -2.44 -4.73 -12.06
N ARG A 181 -2.77 -6.02 -11.96
CA ARG A 181 -4.14 -6.50 -11.99
C ARG A 181 -4.77 -6.43 -10.60
N ARG A 182 -6.08 -6.64 -10.55
CA ARG A 182 -6.86 -6.66 -9.30
C ARG A 182 -6.43 -7.77 -8.33
N ASP A 183 -5.75 -8.81 -8.80
CA ASP A 183 -5.16 -9.88 -7.97
C ASP A 183 -3.73 -9.56 -7.47
N GLY A 184 -3.21 -8.37 -7.80
CA GLY A 184 -1.86 -7.94 -7.45
C GLY A 184 -0.77 -8.39 -8.44
N SER A 185 -1.08 -9.23 -9.44
CA SER A 185 -0.09 -9.64 -10.44
C SER A 185 0.35 -8.47 -11.31
N LEU A 186 1.67 -8.39 -11.59
CA LEU A 186 2.21 -7.37 -12.49
C LEU A 186 1.63 -7.58 -13.90
N MET A 187 1.04 -6.54 -14.46
CA MET A 187 0.43 -6.57 -15.79
C MET A 187 1.36 -5.97 -16.83
N ARG A 188 1.97 -4.82 -16.50
CA ARG A 188 2.83 -4.09 -17.42
C ARG A 188 3.86 -3.28 -16.65
N ALA A 189 5.06 -3.19 -17.17
CA ALA A 189 6.09 -2.29 -16.66
C ALA A 189 6.85 -1.64 -17.83
N GLY A 190 7.42 -0.47 -17.58
CA GLY A 190 8.22 0.24 -18.56
C GLY A 190 8.66 1.59 -18.02
N ARG A 191 9.25 2.41 -18.89
CA ARG A 191 9.77 3.73 -18.51
C ARG A 191 9.26 4.81 -19.45
N PHE A 192 8.93 5.95 -18.88
CA PHE A 192 8.76 7.20 -19.61
C PHE A 192 10.01 8.08 -19.49
N GLY A 193 10.30 8.81 -20.55
CA GLY A 193 11.42 9.74 -20.62
C GLY A 193 11.31 10.89 -19.62
N THR A 194 12.40 11.64 -19.53
CA THR A 194 12.53 12.83 -18.69
C THR A 194 13.03 14.00 -19.52
N GLY A 195 12.91 15.23 -19.01
CA GLY A 195 13.36 16.43 -19.71
C GLY A 195 12.66 16.58 -21.07
N LYS A 196 13.43 16.56 -22.16
CA LYS A 196 12.91 16.70 -23.53
C LYS A 196 12.01 15.53 -23.98
N ALA A 197 12.16 14.35 -23.38
CA ALA A 197 11.35 13.16 -23.69
C ALA A 197 10.27 12.89 -22.63
N LEU A 198 9.89 13.89 -21.84
CA LEU A 198 8.87 13.74 -20.81
C LEU A 198 7.54 13.25 -21.41
N GLY A 199 6.95 12.23 -20.80
CA GLY A 199 5.71 11.61 -21.28
C GLY A 199 5.89 10.63 -22.46
N VAL A 200 7.08 10.52 -23.04
CA VAL A 200 7.36 9.60 -24.15
C VAL A 200 7.79 8.24 -23.60
N GLN A 201 7.24 7.15 -24.14
CA GLN A 201 7.68 5.78 -23.80
C GLN A 201 9.13 5.59 -24.26
N THR A 202 9.97 5.06 -23.37
CA THR A 202 11.40 4.83 -23.65
C THR A 202 11.83 3.46 -23.15
N GLY A 203 12.84 2.89 -23.82
CA GLY A 203 13.43 1.60 -23.51
C GLY A 203 12.45 0.45 -23.61
N GLU A 204 12.73 -0.59 -22.83
CA GLU A 204 11.94 -1.81 -22.81
C GLU A 204 10.60 -1.61 -22.07
N TRP A 205 9.54 -2.10 -22.69
CA TRP A 205 8.21 -2.24 -22.12
C TRP A 205 7.77 -3.68 -22.17
N THR A 206 7.43 -4.21 -21.00
CA THR A 206 7.08 -5.62 -20.84
C THR A 206 5.66 -5.74 -20.32
N THR A 207 4.84 -6.51 -21.04
CA THR A 207 3.55 -6.98 -20.59
C THR A 207 3.71 -8.42 -20.14
N TYR A 208 3.25 -8.70 -18.92
CA TYR A 208 3.36 -10.01 -18.30
C TYR A 208 2.01 -10.72 -18.38
N ASP A 209 1.99 -12.04 -18.37
CA ASP A 209 0.76 -12.82 -18.15
C ASP A 209 0.39 -12.85 -16.65
N ARG A 210 -0.55 -13.72 -16.24
CA ARG A 210 -0.92 -13.88 -14.83
C ARG A 210 0.08 -14.70 -14.00
N SER A 211 0.91 -15.52 -14.65
CA SER A 211 2.00 -16.26 -13.98
C SER A 211 3.19 -15.36 -13.64
N GLY A 212 3.24 -14.15 -14.24
CA GLY A 212 4.36 -13.24 -14.13
C GLY A 212 5.40 -13.43 -15.24
N SER A 213 5.14 -14.31 -16.21
CA SER A 213 6.01 -14.51 -17.37
C SER A 213 5.82 -13.39 -18.38
N ALA A 214 6.90 -12.98 -19.05
CA ALA A 214 6.84 -11.97 -20.09
C ALA A 214 6.03 -12.51 -21.29
N HIS A 215 4.86 -11.92 -21.53
CA HIS A 215 4.00 -12.25 -22.66
C HIS A 215 4.39 -11.43 -23.90
N ARG A 216 4.81 -10.18 -23.72
CA ARG A 216 5.24 -9.29 -24.80
C ARG A 216 6.28 -8.29 -24.33
N VAL A 217 7.34 -8.14 -25.10
CA VAL A 217 8.39 -7.14 -24.90
C VAL A 217 8.44 -6.23 -26.13
N THR A 218 8.45 -4.92 -25.92
CA THR A 218 8.63 -3.91 -26.97
C THR A 218 9.72 -2.92 -26.55
N ASP A 219 10.70 -2.67 -27.42
CA ASP A 219 11.70 -1.62 -27.20
C ASP A 219 11.31 -0.34 -27.96
N PHE A 220 11.13 0.76 -27.22
CA PHE A 220 10.80 2.08 -27.74
C PHE A 220 12.05 2.97 -27.96
N GLY A 221 13.25 2.45 -27.70
CA GLY A 221 14.50 3.20 -27.84
C GLY A 221 14.55 4.44 -26.94
N LYS A 222 15.26 5.49 -27.34
CA LYS A 222 15.42 6.71 -26.53
C LYS A 222 14.18 7.63 -26.47
N GLY A 223 13.07 7.24 -27.10
CA GLY A 223 11.94 8.14 -27.38
C GLY A 223 12.33 9.14 -28.47
N ARG A 224 11.64 9.13 -29.61
CA ARG A 224 11.86 10.13 -30.67
C ARG A 224 11.17 11.43 -30.33
#